data_AF-A0A0D2MES5-F1
#
_entry.id   AF-A0A0D2MES5-F1
#
_cell.length_a   1.000
_cell.length_b   1.000
_cell.length_c   1.000
_cell.angle_alpha   90.00
_cell.angle_beta   90.00
_cell.angle_gamma   90.00
#
_symmetry.space_group_name_H-M   'P 1'
#
loop_
_entity.id
_entity.type
_entity.pdbx_description
1 polymer ?
#
loop_
_entity_poly.entity_id
_entity_poly.type
_entity_poly.pdbx_seq_one_letter_code
_entity_poly.pdbx_strand_id
1 'polypeptide(L)'
;MHKWLAYGNDSGVPGADPSFTARRELCFTLEGDIFARYQSYETAAGLASALATKASCPGPAACTPDPCVPTTIDIGPVYTVDPRQRAKYAKASALCSASWCLMST
;
A
#
# COMPACT_ATOMS: atom_id res chain seq x y z
N MET A 1 10.07 -7.19 12.67
CA MET A 1 9.15 -6.07 12.38
C MET A 1 7.68 -6.51 12.40
N HIS A 2 7.26 -7.49 11.60
CA HIS A 2 5.85 -7.94 11.50
C HIS A 2 5.19 -8.27 12.85
N LYS A 3 5.86 -9.00 13.74
CA LYS A 3 5.35 -9.29 15.10
C LYS A 3 5.00 -8.04 15.93
N TRP A 4 5.79 -6.97 15.80
CA TRP A 4 5.50 -5.70 16.47
C TRP A 4 4.27 -5.02 15.87
N LEU A 5 4.14 -5.05 14.54
CA LEU A 5 3.01 -4.47 13.82
C LEU A 5 1.68 -5.22 14.05
N ALA A 6 1.73 -6.50 14.42
CA ALA A 6 0.57 -7.33 14.73
C ALA A 6 -0.01 -7.05 16.12
N TYR A 7 0.75 -6.46 17.05
CA TYR A 7 0.33 -6.19 18.44
C TYR A 7 -0.28 -7.40 19.17
N GLY A 8 0.15 -8.63 18.84
CA GLY A 8 -0.37 -9.85 19.45
C GLY A 8 -1.69 -10.35 18.84
N ASN A 9 -2.21 -9.71 17.79
CA ASN A 9 -3.36 -10.22 17.02
C ASN A 9 -3.04 -11.47 16.19
N ASP A 10 -1.75 -11.81 16.08
CA ASP A 10 -1.24 -13.07 15.54
C ASP A 10 -1.30 -14.23 16.55
N SER A 11 -1.67 -13.95 17.81
CA SER A 11 -1.79 -14.96 18.86
C SER A 11 -3.23 -15.46 19.02
N GLY A 12 -3.40 -16.70 19.48
CA GLY A 12 -4.73 -17.28 19.74
C GLY A 12 -5.43 -16.76 21.00
N VAL A 13 -5.16 -15.50 21.39
CA VAL A 13 -5.78 -14.89 22.57
C VAL A 13 -7.23 -14.48 22.27
N PRO A 14 -8.14 -14.52 23.26
CA PRO A 14 -9.50 -14.03 23.08
C PRO A 14 -9.50 -12.57 22.62
N GLY A 15 -10.15 -12.29 21.48
CA GLY A 15 -10.23 -10.95 20.89
C GLY A 15 -9.13 -10.61 19.88
N ALA A 16 -8.20 -11.53 19.59
CA ALA A 16 -7.25 -11.38 18.50
C ALA A 16 -7.98 -11.41 17.15
N ASP A 17 -7.69 -10.43 16.30
CA ASP A 17 -8.20 -10.38 14.93
C ASP A 17 -7.08 -10.77 13.93
N PRO A 18 -7.16 -11.95 13.30
CA PRO A 18 -6.14 -12.39 12.35
C PRO A 18 -6.00 -11.47 11.13
N SER A 19 -7.06 -10.71 10.79
CA SER A 19 -7.06 -9.76 9.68
C SER A 19 -6.38 -8.42 10.03
N PHE A 20 -6.03 -8.18 11.30
CA PHE A 20 -5.52 -6.90 11.78
C PHE A 20 -4.29 -6.42 10.98
N THR A 21 -3.33 -7.31 10.76
CA THR A 21 -2.09 -6.96 10.06
C THR A 21 -2.31 -6.72 8.57
N ALA A 22 -3.28 -7.43 7.97
CA ALA A 22 -3.67 -7.25 6.56
C ALA A 22 -4.38 -5.92 6.30
N ARG A 23 -4.89 -5.25 7.33
CA ARG A 23 -5.55 -3.93 7.23
C ARG A 23 -4.60 -2.76 7.51
N ARG A 24 -3.34 -3.03 7.84
CA ARG A 24 -2.33 -2.00 8.10
C ARG A 24 -1.75 -1.48 6.78
N GLU A 25 -1.71 -0.16 6.64
CA GLU A 25 -1.04 0.49 5.50
C GLU A 25 0.46 0.62 5.75
N LEU A 26 1.22 0.33 4.69
CA LEU A 26 2.61 0.71 4.50
C LEU A 26 2.72 1.57 3.25
N CYS A 27 3.60 2.56 3.32
CA CYS A 27 4.02 3.34 2.17
C CYS A 27 5.51 3.12 1.94
N PHE A 28 5.85 2.88 0.68
CA PHE A 28 7.24 2.74 0.26
C PHE A 28 7.62 3.95 -0.59
N THR A 29 8.69 4.62 -0.18
CA THR A 29 9.34 5.63 -1.01
C THR A 29 10.40 4.93 -1.82
N LEU A 30 10.23 4.95 -3.13
CA LEU A 30 11.13 4.32 -4.08
C LEU A 30 12.08 5.35 -4.66
N GLU A 31 13.06 4.85 -5.39
CA GLU A 31 13.94 5.70 -6.17
C GLU A 31 13.15 6.56 -7.17
N GLY A 32 13.54 7.82 -7.30
CA GLY A 32 12.80 8.82 -8.08
C GLY A 32 11.65 9.49 -7.33
N ASP A 33 11.63 9.41 -5.99
CA ASP A 33 10.61 10.05 -5.13
C ASP A 33 9.18 9.56 -5.44
N ILE A 34 9.08 8.28 -5.80
CA ILE A 34 7.83 7.63 -6.14
C ILE A 34 7.25 6.98 -4.89
N PHE A 35 6.04 7.39 -4.50
CA PHE A 35 5.35 6.87 -3.33
C PHE A 35 4.37 5.75 -3.68
N ALA A 36 4.70 4.53 -3.29
CA ALA A 36 3.80 3.39 -3.35
C ALA A 36 2.99 3.28 -2.05
N ARG A 37 1.83 3.96 -2.01
CA ARG A 37 0.91 3.99 -0.86
C ARG A 37 -0.11 2.85 -0.85
N TYR A 38 -0.74 2.66 0.31
CA TYR A 38 -1.78 1.66 0.54
C TYR A 38 -1.32 0.21 0.28
N GLN A 39 -0.06 -0.08 0.56
CA GLN A 39 0.43 -1.45 0.57
C GLN A 39 0.03 -2.11 1.89
N SER A 40 -0.37 -3.37 1.85
CA SER A 40 -0.78 -4.14 3.02
C SER A 40 -0.34 -5.59 2.88
N TYR A 41 0.04 -6.21 4.00
CA TYR A 41 0.57 -7.57 4.02
C TYR A 41 0.03 -8.35 5.23
N GLU A 42 -0.52 -9.52 4.96
CA GLU A 42 -1.00 -10.42 6.00
C GLU A 42 0.16 -11.13 6.70
N THR A 43 1.14 -11.62 5.94
CA THR A 43 2.24 -12.44 6.46
C THR A 43 3.59 -11.73 6.41
N ALA A 44 4.47 -12.10 7.34
CA ALA A 44 5.86 -11.62 7.37
C ALA A 44 6.62 -12.01 6.09
N ALA A 45 6.36 -13.20 5.56
CA ALA A 45 6.94 -13.66 4.31
C ALA A 45 6.48 -12.80 3.13
N GLY A 46 5.19 -12.45 3.05
CA GLY A 46 4.66 -11.56 2.02
C GLY A 46 5.32 -10.18 2.04
N LEU A 47 5.51 -9.60 3.23
CA LEU A 47 6.23 -8.33 3.37
C LEU A 47 7.71 -8.46 2.96
N ALA A 48 8.40 -9.52 3.39
CA ALA A 48 9.80 -9.75 3.04
C ALA A 48 9.99 -9.93 1.53
N SER A 49 9.12 -10.72 0.88
CA SER A 49 9.13 -10.88 -0.57
C SER A 49 8.83 -9.58 -1.29
N ALA A 50 7.91 -8.74 -0.80
CA ALA A 50 7.63 -7.45 -1.42
C ALA A 50 8.77 -6.44 -1.29
N LEU A 51 9.54 -6.49 -0.20
CA LEU A 51 10.76 -5.69 -0.05
C LEU A 51 11.91 -6.20 -0.92
N ALA A 52 11.96 -7.52 -1.16
CA ALA A 52 13.01 -8.15 -1.97
C ALA A 52 12.74 -8.11 -3.47
N THR A 53 11.48 -7.91 -3.90
CA THR A 53 11.07 -7.97 -5.30
C THR A 53 10.72 -6.57 -5.83
N LYS A 54 10.86 -6.37 -7.15
CA LYS A 54 10.44 -5.14 -7.87
C LYS A 54 8.94 -4.81 -7.76
N ALA A 55 8.15 -5.58 -7.02
CA ALA A 55 6.69 -5.48 -6.98
C ALA A 55 6.16 -4.18 -6.38
N SER A 56 6.98 -3.45 -5.62
CA SER A 56 6.66 -2.09 -5.16
C SER A 56 6.80 -1.04 -6.27
N CYS A 57 7.61 -1.29 -7.31
CA CYS A 57 8.05 -0.30 -8.28
C CYS A 57 7.11 -0.21 -9.50
N PRO A 58 6.60 0.99 -9.85
CA PRO A 58 5.70 1.16 -10.96
C PRO A 58 6.47 1.11 -12.28
N GLY A 59 6.70 -0.09 -12.78
CA GLY A 59 7.10 -0.35 -14.16
C GLY A 59 8.60 -0.52 -14.42
N PRO A 60 8.96 -0.99 -15.63
CA PRO A 60 10.32 -1.40 -16.00
C PRO A 60 11.32 -0.24 -16.16
N ALA A 61 10.87 1.01 -16.13
CA ALA A 61 11.69 2.19 -16.42
C ALA A 61 12.31 2.85 -15.17
N ALA A 62 11.83 2.55 -13.96
CA ALA A 62 12.29 3.23 -12.74
C ALA A 62 13.43 2.51 -12.01
N CYS A 63 13.77 1.27 -12.38
CA CYS A 63 14.77 0.48 -11.68
C CYS A 63 15.58 -0.40 -12.65
N THR A 64 16.72 0.13 -13.06
CA THR A 64 17.83 -0.61 -13.69
C THR A 64 19.13 -0.02 -13.17
N PRO A 65 20.11 -0.82 -12.69
CA PRO A 65 20.16 -2.31 -12.64
C PRO A 65 19.89 -2.97 -11.27
N ASP A 66 19.74 -2.23 -10.18
CA ASP A 66 19.74 -2.80 -8.82
C ASP A 66 18.34 -3.23 -8.31
N PRO A 67 18.27 -4.17 -7.34
CA PRO A 67 17.03 -4.50 -6.65
C PRO A 67 16.41 -3.23 -6.06
N CYS A 68 15.13 -2.99 -6.41
CA CYS A 68 14.40 -1.78 -6.06
C CYS A 68 14.00 -1.83 -4.57
N VAL A 69 14.96 -1.57 -3.69
CA VAL A 69 14.76 -1.49 -2.24
C VAL A 69 14.22 -0.09 -1.92
N PRO A 70 13.09 0.02 -1.21
CA PRO A 70 12.57 1.33 -0.83
C PRO A 70 13.56 2.08 0.05
N THR A 71 13.73 3.38 -0.20
CA THR A 71 14.62 4.26 0.56
C THR A 71 14.06 4.53 1.95
N THR A 72 12.74 4.68 2.06
CA THR A 72 12.03 4.83 3.33
C THR A 72 10.76 3.98 3.35
N ILE A 73 10.36 3.57 4.56
CA ILE A 73 9.13 2.82 4.81
C ILE A 73 8.33 3.58 5.85
N ASP A 74 7.17 4.10 5.47
CA ASP A 74 6.26 4.78 6.38
C ASP A 74 5.16 3.81 6.84
N ILE A 75 4.90 3.81 8.15
CA ILE A 75 3.88 2.96 8.77
C ILE A 75 2.61 3.79 8.95
N GLY A 76 1.56 3.40 8.23
CA GLY A 76 0.25 4.03 8.30
C GLY A 76 -0.67 3.43 9.37
N PRO A 77 -1.95 3.86 9.38
CA PRO A 77 -2.96 3.35 10.29
C PRO A 77 -3.41 1.94 9.92
N VAL A 78 -4.23 1.35 10.80
CA VAL A 78 -4.99 0.13 10.51
C VAL A 78 -6.41 0.55 10.12
N TYR A 79 -6.80 0.20 8.90
CA TYR A 79 -8.12 0.55 8.37
C TYR A 79 -9.18 -0.47 8.73
N THR A 80 -10.44 -0.17 8.44
CA THR A 80 -11.56 -1.12 8.54
C THR A 80 -11.58 -2.12 7.38
N VAL A 81 -11.06 -1.72 6.22
CA VAL A 81 -10.98 -2.54 5.00
C VAL A 81 -9.53 -2.68 4.56
N ASP A 82 -9.24 -3.65 3.69
CA ASP A 82 -7.92 -3.82 3.09
C ASP A 82 -7.51 -2.57 2.27
N PRO A 83 -6.42 -1.87 2.65
CA PRO A 83 -5.93 -0.69 1.93
C PRO A 83 -5.69 -0.92 0.44
N ARG A 84 -5.26 -2.14 0.05
CA ARG A 84 -5.00 -2.47 -1.36
C ARG A 84 -6.27 -2.48 -2.20
N GLN A 85 -7.41 -2.73 -1.56
CA GLN A 85 -8.73 -2.77 -2.19
C GLN A 85 -9.45 -1.42 -2.18
N ARG A 86 -8.76 -0.31 -1.84
CA ARG A 86 -9.35 1.03 -1.79
C ARG A 86 -10.15 1.39 -3.03
N ALA A 87 -9.76 0.91 -4.21
CA ALA A 87 -10.44 1.19 -5.47
C ALA A 87 -11.90 0.70 -5.47
N LYS A 88 -12.23 -0.37 -4.73
CA LYS A 88 -13.60 -0.87 -4.57
C LYS A 88 -14.49 0.05 -3.73
N TYR A 89 -13.86 0.88 -2.88
CA TYR A 89 -14.52 1.78 -1.94
C TYR A 89 -14.36 3.25 -2.31
N ALA A 90 -13.61 3.54 -3.37
CA ALA A 90 -13.62 4.83 -4.01
C ALA A 90 -15.04 5.03 -4.55
N LYS A 91 -15.86 5.80 -3.84
CA LYS A 91 -17.11 6.31 -4.42
C LYS A 91 -16.72 6.96 -5.74
N ALA A 92 -17.31 6.50 -6.83
CA ALA A 92 -17.25 7.24 -8.07
C ALA A 92 -17.79 8.63 -7.77
N SER A 93 -16.89 9.62 -7.68
CA SER A 93 -17.23 11.00 -7.95
C SER A 93 -17.53 11.08 -9.46
N ALA A 94 -18.60 10.42 -9.88
CA ALA A 94 -19.09 10.54 -11.23
C ALA A 94 -19.81 11.90 -11.32
N LEU A 95 -19.25 12.76 -12.17
CA LEU A 95 -19.94 13.77 -12.97
C LEU A 95 -20.28 15.11 -12.29
N CYS A 96 -19.29 16.01 -12.23
CA CYS A 96 -19.43 17.45 -12.47
C CYS A 96 -17.99 18.01 -12.61
N SER A 97 -17.47 18.63 -13.66
CA SER A 97 -17.96 19.13 -14.94
C SER A 97 -16.75 19.12 -15.88
N ALA A 98 -16.80 18.39 -16.99
CA ALA A 98 -15.83 18.49 -18.08
C ALA A 98 -16.52 18.91 -19.38
N SER A 99 -17.48 19.85 -19.28
CA SER A 99 -18.24 20.36 -20.44
C SER A 99 -18.13 21.87 -20.63
N TRP A 100 -17.09 22.53 -20.11
CA TRP A 100 -16.90 23.99 -20.25
C TRP A 100 -15.43 24.39 -20.46
N CYS A 101 -14.67 23.65 -21.27
CA CYS A 101 -13.35 24.11 -21.71
C CYS A 101 -13.11 23.79 -23.19
N LEU A 102 -14.04 24.19 -24.06
CA LEU A 102 -13.82 24.27 -25.51
C LEU A 102 -14.93 25.13 -26.12
N MET A 103 -14.81 26.45 -25.96
CA MET A 103 -15.38 27.47 -26.84
C MET A 103 -15.02 28.84 -26.28
N SER A 104 -13.90 29.38 -26.75
CA SER A 104 -13.62 30.82 -26.90
C SER A 104 -12.36 30.93 -27.75
N THR A 105 -12.56 30.84 -29.07
CA THR A 105 -11.75 31.55 -30.05
C THR A 105 -12.20 33.00 -30.11
#